data_AF-A0A3D6C1E8-F1
#
_entry.id   AF-A0A3D6C1E8-F1
#
_cell.length_a   1.000
_cell.length_b   1.000
_cell.length_c   1.000
_cell.angle_alpha   90.00
_cell.angle_beta   90.00
_cell.angle_gamma   90.00
#
_symmetry.space_group_name_H-M   'P 1'
#
loop_
_entity.id
_entity.type
_entity.pdbx_description
1 polymer ?
#
loop_
_entity_poly.entity_id
_entity_poly.type
_entity_poly.pdbx_seq_one_letter_code
_entity_poly.pdbx_strand_id
1 'polypeptide(L)'
;MNYVLLHIFRNTPFGRETFLQSLYFCKCIQARPVVYIPESDKFLFYFDKDTVQVDLDRSYLTSAETAKQNAEQLFEEMGISPSFYTPKNYTASTLPDISTRFDYLCCPRSVSDVSSKIGLGHIGARVRRIIQHARFPVLITSPVFKPWKRIAVLFG
;
A
#
# COMPACT_ATOMS: atom_id res chain seq x y z
N MET A 1 11.78 -17.93 4.64
CA MET A 1 11.76 -17.13 3.40
C MET A 1 11.63 -15.66 3.80
N ASN A 2 12.39 -14.76 3.19
CA ASN A 2 12.38 -13.33 3.56
C ASN A 2 11.48 -12.55 2.60
N TYR A 3 10.18 -12.85 2.59
CA TYR A 3 9.22 -12.13 1.77
C TYR A 3 9.06 -10.69 2.27
N VAL A 4 8.86 -9.74 1.35
CA VAL A 4 8.71 -8.33 1.66
C VAL A 4 7.41 -7.78 1.06
N LEU A 5 6.58 -7.17 1.90
CA LEU A 5 5.39 -6.46 1.47
C LEU A 5 5.63 -4.95 1.50
N LEU A 6 5.36 -4.28 0.38
CA LEU A 6 5.28 -2.82 0.35
C LEU A 6 3.88 -2.35 0.75
N HIS A 7 3.80 -1.40 1.68
CA HIS A 7 2.58 -0.70 2.05
C HIS A 7 2.74 0.81 1.84
N ILE A 8 1.79 1.44 1.14
CA ILE A 8 1.73 2.89 0.98
C ILE A 8 0.89 3.47 2.11
N PHE A 9 1.53 4.15 3.07
CA PHE A 9 0.89 4.61 4.29
C PHE A 9 0.02 5.84 4.05
N ARG A 10 -1.18 5.81 4.64
CA ARG A 10 -2.11 6.94 4.67
C ARG A 10 -2.38 7.27 6.13
N ASN A 11 -2.01 8.46 6.58
CA ASN A 11 -2.15 8.86 7.98
C ASN A 11 -3.59 9.33 8.32
N THR A 12 -4.57 8.45 8.10
CA THR A 12 -5.99 8.68 8.43
C THR A 12 -6.53 7.47 9.19
N PRO A 13 -7.67 7.56 9.89
CA PRO A 13 -8.27 6.40 10.55
C PRO A 13 -8.41 5.18 9.63
N PHE A 14 -8.95 5.35 8.42
CA PHE A 14 -9.06 4.26 7.45
C PHE A 14 -7.69 3.76 6.94
N GLY A 15 -6.70 4.64 6.82
CA GLY A 15 -5.34 4.23 6.44
C GLY A 15 -4.63 3.43 7.53
N ARG A 16 -4.91 3.72 8.81
CA ARG A 16 -4.43 2.90 9.93
C ARG A 16 -5.04 1.50 9.89
N GLU A 17 -6.33 1.40 9.59
CA GLU A 17 -7.03 0.11 9.41
C GLU A 17 -6.42 -0.72 8.25
N THR A 18 -6.14 -0.10 7.10
CA THR A 18 -5.50 -0.80 5.98
C THR A 18 -4.07 -1.22 6.32
N PHE A 19 -3.35 -0.43 7.12
CA PHE A 19 -2.02 -0.79 7.57
C PHE A 19 -2.05 -1.95 8.59
N LEU A 20 -2.96 -1.94 9.55
CA LEU A 20 -3.20 -3.07 10.47
C LEU A 20 -3.47 -4.38 9.71
N GLN A 21 -4.28 -4.31 8.63
CA GLN A 21 -4.51 -5.46 7.75
C GLN A 21 -3.21 -5.96 7.09
N SER A 22 -2.31 -5.05 6.70
CA SER A 22 -1.03 -5.40 6.08
C SER A 22 -0.07 -6.04 7.08
N LEU A 23 -0.01 -5.51 8.31
CA LEU A 23 0.79 -6.06 9.41
C LEU A 23 0.30 -7.46 9.78
N TYR A 24 -1.03 -7.63 9.92
CA TYR A 24 -1.63 -8.93 10.17
C TYR A 24 -1.34 -9.94 9.06
N PHE A 25 -1.46 -9.54 7.79
CA PHE A 25 -1.08 -10.38 6.65
C PHE A 25 0.38 -10.82 6.75
N CYS A 26 1.30 -9.88 6.97
CA CYS A 26 2.72 -10.16 7.10
C CYS A 26 3.00 -11.15 8.23
N LYS A 27 2.33 -11.00 9.37
CA LYS A 27 2.42 -11.93 10.50
C LYS A 27 1.94 -13.33 10.15
N CYS A 28 0.83 -13.45 9.43
CA CYS A 28 0.27 -14.74 9.01
C CYS A 28 1.18 -15.51 8.07
N ILE A 29 1.84 -14.82 7.13
CA ILE A 29 2.67 -15.47 6.09
C ILE A 29 4.18 -15.37 6.37
N GLN A 30 4.58 -14.86 7.54
CA GLN A 30 5.97 -14.63 7.92
C GLN A 30 6.72 -13.73 6.91
N ALA A 31 6.06 -12.68 6.42
CA ALA A 31 6.67 -11.64 5.59
C ALA A 31 7.07 -10.42 6.42
N ARG A 32 7.97 -9.60 5.88
CA ARG A 32 8.41 -8.33 6.45
C ARG A 32 7.63 -7.18 5.80
N PRO A 33 6.85 -6.40 6.57
CA PRO A 33 6.23 -5.19 6.06
C PRO A 33 7.27 -4.08 5.91
N VAL A 34 7.19 -3.36 4.80
CA VAL A 34 7.96 -2.14 4.52
C VAL A 34 6.98 -1.04 4.16
N VAL A 35 7.11 0.09 4.84
CA VAL A 35 6.16 1.20 4.74
C VAL A 35 6.77 2.35 3.97
N TYR A 36 6.13 2.76 2.89
CA TYR A 36 6.41 4.04 2.24
C TYR A 36 5.44 5.10 2.77
N ILE A 37 5.98 6.20 3.31
CA ILE A 37 5.22 7.38 3.70
C ILE A 37 5.33 8.37 2.55
N PRO A 38 4.25 8.68 1.82
CA PRO A 38 4.32 9.60 0.69
C PRO A 38 4.72 11.02 1.09
N GLU A 39 5.66 11.60 0.35
CA GLU A 39 6.06 13.01 0.45
C GLU A 39 5.44 13.87 -0.66
N SER A 40 4.86 13.23 -1.67
CA SER A 40 4.21 13.87 -2.83
C SER A 40 2.86 13.22 -3.13
N ASP A 41 2.00 13.94 -3.84
CA ASP A 41 0.66 13.50 -4.24
C ASP A 41 0.68 12.55 -5.45
N LYS A 42 1.86 12.09 -5.86
CA LYS A 42 2.04 11.17 -6.98
C LYS A 42 3.36 10.42 -6.86
N PHE A 43 3.42 9.25 -7.50
CA PHE A 43 4.65 8.48 -7.69
C PHE A 43 4.54 7.54 -8.90
N LEU A 44 5.66 6.99 -9.35
CA LEU A 44 5.71 6.05 -10.48
C LEU A 44 6.06 4.64 -10.02
N PHE A 45 5.33 3.67 -10.54
CA PHE A 45 5.77 2.28 -10.59
C PHE A 45 6.27 1.94 -11.99
N TYR A 46 7.44 1.33 -12.07
CA TYR A 46 8.00 0.76 -13.29
C TYR A 46 7.82 -0.76 -13.29
N PHE A 47 6.84 -1.24 -14.03
CA PHE A 47 6.69 -2.65 -14.37
C PHE A 47 7.37 -2.93 -15.71
N ASP A 48 7.65 -4.19 -16.03
CA ASP A 48 8.45 -4.50 -17.23
C ASP A 48 7.81 -4.07 -18.56
N LYS A 49 6.48 -3.91 -18.57
CA LYS A 49 5.69 -3.60 -19.79
C LYS A 49 4.86 -2.33 -19.66
N ASP A 50 4.88 -1.67 -18.50
CA ASP A 50 4.06 -0.49 -18.26
C ASP A 50 4.66 0.39 -17.16
N THR A 51 4.49 1.69 -17.31
CA THR A 51 4.77 2.66 -16.25
C THR A 51 3.45 3.16 -15.71
N VAL A 52 3.19 2.88 -14.45
CA VAL A 52 1.95 3.29 -13.79
C VAL A 52 2.24 4.48 -12.90
N GLN A 53 1.78 5.66 -13.33
CA GLN A 53 1.63 6.79 -12.42
C GLN A 53 0.46 6.55 -11.49
N VAL A 54 0.77 6.64 -10.20
CA VAL A 54 -0.19 6.59 -9.12
C VAL A 54 -0.34 8.01 -8.60
N ASP A 55 -1.53 8.56 -8.77
CA ASP A 55 -1.92 9.81 -8.13
C ASP A 55 -2.47 9.46 -6.75
N LEU A 56 -2.23 10.30 -5.75
CA LEU A 56 -2.69 10.17 -4.38
C LEU A 56 -3.60 11.36 -4.07
N ASP A 57 -4.66 11.10 -3.30
CA ASP A 57 -5.47 12.21 -2.77
C ASP A 57 -4.74 12.90 -1.60
N ARG A 58 -5.14 14.14 -1.27
CA ARG A 58 -4.49 14.99 -0.25
C ARG A 58 -4.38 14.35 1.13
N SER A 59 -5.22 13.36 1.44
CA SER A 59 -5.19 12.72 2.76
C SER A 59 -3.97 11.84 2.99
N TYR A 60 -3.23 11.46 1.94
CA TYR A 60 -1.93 10.78 2.09
C TYR A 60 -0.84 11.72 2.61
N LEU A 61 -1.02 13.03 2.42
CA LEU A 61 -0.07 14.08 2.84
C LEU A 61 -0.50 14.81 4.12
N THR A 62 -1.62 14.39 4.72
CA THR A 62 -2.13 15.04 5.94
C THR A 62 -1.31 14.63 7.16
N SER A 63 -0.97 15.60 8.01
CA SER A 63 -0.25 15.39 9.27
C SER A 63 1.05 14.59 9.09
N ALA A 64 1.83 14.93 8.08
CA ALA A 64 3.06 14.24 7.69
C ALA A 64 4.07 14.14 8.85
N GLU A 65 4.08 15.14 9.73
CA GLU A 65 4.95 15.23 10.90
C GLU A 65 4.72 14.08 11.89
N THR A 66 3.47 13.60 11.96
CA THR A 66 3.07 12.50 12.86
C THR A 66 2.97 11.15 12.16
N ALA A 67 3.07 11.12 10.82
CA ALA A 67 2.83 9.91 10.04
C ALA A 67 3.80 8.78 10.40
N LYS A 68 5.08 9.12 10.57
CA LYS A 68 6.10 8.15 10.96
C LYS A 68 5.83 7.59 12.36
N GLN A 69 5.60 8.45 13.34
CA GLN A 69 5.32 8.05 14.72
C GLN A 69 4.07 7.16 14.81
N ASN A 70 2.98 7.53 14.10
CA ASN A 70 1.75 6.74 14.08
C ASN A 70 1.95 5.37 13.41
N ALA A 71 2.78 5.29 12.36
CA ALA A 71 3.13 4.01 11.75
C ALA A 71 3.96 3.15 12.72
N GLU A 72 4.93 3.73 13.41
CA GLU A 72 5.77 3.05 14.42
C GLU A 72 4.93 2.48 15.57
N GLN A 73 3.93 3.22 16.05
CA GLN A 73 2.99 2.72 17.07
C GLN A 73 2.24 1.47 16.59
N LEU A 74 1.79 1.44 15.34
CA LEU A 74 1.08 0.27 14.79
C LEU A 74 2.01 -0.94 14.61
N PHE A 75 3.28 -0.70 14.26
CA PHE A 75 4.31 -1.75 14.26
C PHE A 75 4.51 -2.33 15.67
N GLU A 76 4.62 -1.47 16.68
CA GLU A 76 4.79 -1.84 18.09
C GLU A 76 3.60 -2.65 18.60
N GLU A 77 2.36 -2.19 18.36
CA GLU A 77 1.13 -2.89 18.71
C GLU A 77 1.07 -4.32 18.13
N MET A 78 1.66 -4.55 16.95
CA MET A 78 1.71 -5.85 16.30
C MET A 78 2.93 -6.71 16.69
N GLY A 79 3.87 -6.13 17.43
CA GLY A 79 5.14 -6.76 17.82
C GLY A 79 6.09 -6.98 16.64
N ILE A 80 6.10 -6.06 15.67
CA ILE A 80 6.91 -6.15 14.45
C ILE A 80 7.92 -4.99 14.43
N SER A 81 9.18 -5.26 14.10
CA SER A 81 10.18 -4.19 13.96
C SER A 81 9.83 -3.24 12.80
N PRO A 82 9.82 -1.91 13.02
CA PRO A 82 9.52 -0.94 11.98
C PRO A 82 10.49 -1.03 10.80
N SER A 83 9.97 -0.87 9.58
CA SER A 83 10.78 -0.78 8.37
C SER A 83 10.15 0.20 7.38
N PHE A 84 10.95 1.16 6.93
CA PHE A 84 10.50 2.24 6.04
C PHE A 84 11.20 2.18 4.69
N TYR A 85 10.46 2.49 3.63
CA TYR A 85 10.97 2.65 2.28
C TYR A 85 11.21 4.12 1.98
N THR A 86 12.40 4.42 1.48
CA THR A 86 12.76 5.73 0.95
C THR A 86 13.04 5.57 -0.55
N PRO A 87 12.36 6.31 -1.44
CA PRO A 87 12.66 6.31 -2.86
C PRO A 87 14.13 6.73 -3.10
N LYS A 88 14.81 6.00 -3.98
CA LYS A 88 16.21 6.32 -4.36
C LYS A 88 16.30 7.17 -5.63
N ASN A 89 15.30 7.05 -6.50
CA ASN A 89 15.26 7.69 -7.80
C ASN A 89 14.00 8.55 -7.90
N TYR A 90 14.12 9.63 -8.65
CA TYR A 90 13.08 10.62 -8.88
C TYR A 90 13.11 10.99 -10.36
N THR A 91 12.02 10.74 -11.07
CA THR A 91 11.85 11.19 -12.46
C THR A 91 11.71 12.71 -12.56
N ALA A 92 11.07 13.31 -11.55
CA ALA A 92 11.04 14.75 -11.33
C ALA A 92 11.13 15.02 -9.82
N SER A 93 11.46 16.25 -9.42
CA SER A 93 11.66 16.60 -7.99
C SER A 93 10.51 16.20 -7.07
N THR A 94 9.28 16.16 -7.57
CA THR A 94 8.07 15.76 -6.84
C THR A 94 7.46 14.45 -7.34
N LEU A 95 8.20 13.66 -8.13
CA LEU A 95 7.74 12.41 -8.72
C LEU A 95 8.73 11.28 -8.39
N PRO A 96 8.63 10.68 -7.19
CA PRO A 96 9.48 9.58 -6.78
C PRO A 96 9.17 8.30 -7.57
N ASP A 97 10.22 7.54 -7.82
CA ASP A 97 10.14 6.22 -8.47
C ASP A 97 10.13 5.15 -7.38
N ILE A 98 9.01 4.43 -7.25
CA ILE A 98 8.87 3.34 -6.31
C ILE A 98 9.30 2.04 -6.98
N SER A 99 10.20 1.32 -6.32
CA SER A 99 10.67 0.02 -6.81
C SER A 99 9.52 -0.99 -6.87
N THR A 100 9.53 -1.84 -7.89
CA THR A 100 8.63 -2.99 -8.00
C THR A 100 9.31 -4.29 -7.51
N ARG A 101 10.48 -4.20 -6.88
CA ARG A 101 11.24 -5.34 -6.34
C ARG A 101 10.77 -5.73 -4.93
N PHE A 102 9.46 -6.00 -4.81
CA PHE A 102 8.82 -6.51 -3.60
C PHE A 102 8.08 -7.81 -3.92
N ASP A 103 7.86 -8.65 -2.91
CA ASP A 103 7.14 -9.92 -3.07
C ASP A 103 5.63 -9.74 -2.97
N TYR A 104 5.17 -8.64 -2.36
CA TYR A 104 3.77 -8.27 -2.22
C TYR A 104 3.59 -6.76 -2.24
N LEU A 105 2.42 -6.30 -2.65
CA LEU A 105 1.97 -4.91 -2.51
C LEU A 105 0.63 -4.86 -1.78
N CYS A 106 0.55 -4.08 -0.71
CA CYS A 106 -0.74 -3.65 -0.18
C CYS A 106 -1.21 -2.41 -0.95
N CYS A 107 -2.37 -2.51 -1.59
CA CYS A 107 -2.97 -1.43 -2.36
C CYS A 107 -4.42 -1.23 -1.90
N PRO A 108 -4.84 0.00 -1.53
CA PRO A 108 -6.25 0.27 -1.27
C PRO A 108 -7.07 0.14 -2.57
N ARG A 109 -8.39 -0.04 -2.44
CA ARG A 109 -9.32 -0.25 -3.58
C ARG A 109 -9.35 0.91 -4.58
N SER A 110 -9.01 2.11 -4.13
CA SER A 110 -8.71 3.25 -4.99
C SER A 110 -7.55 4.01 -4.38
N VAL A 111 -6.67 4.52 -5.24
CA VAL A 111 -5.46 5.26 -4.85
C VAL A 111 -5.59 6.76 -5.21
N SER A 112 -6.46 7.07 -6.18
CA SER A 112 -6.89 8.42 -6.56
C SER A 112 -8.29 8.35 -7.14
N ASP A 113 -9.24 9.09 -6.57
CA ASP A 113 -10.50 9.36 -7.25
C ASP A 113 -11.08 10.68 -6.75
N VAL A 114 -10.85 11.74 -7.52
CA VAL A 114 -11.57 13.02 -7.35
C VAL A 114 -13.08 12.84 -7.61
N SER A 115 -13.55 11.68 -8.12
CA SER A 115 -14.98 11.45 -8.38
C SER A 115 -15.44 9.98 -8.59
N SER A 116 -14.81 8.95 -8.01
CA SER A 116 -15.36 7.59 -8.19
C SER A 116 -16.62 7.41 -7.35
N LYS A 117 -17.70 7.01 -8.00
CA LYS A 117 -18.88 6.41 -7.38
C LYS A 117 -18.41 5.41 -6.31
N ILE A 118 -18.72 5.70 -5.06
CA ILE A 118 -18.41 4.89 -3.87
C ILE A 118 -19.32 3.66 -3.89
N GLY A 119 -19.19 2.81 -4.91
CA GLY A 119 -19.82 1.51 -4.95
C GLY A 119 -19.05 0.56 -4.05
N LEU A 120 -19.75 -0.17 -3.18
CA LEU A 120 -19.16 -1.33 -2.50
C LEU A 120 -18.52 -2.24 -3.56
N GLY A 121 -17.21 -2.44 -3.48
CA GLY A 121 -16.46 -3.30 -4.40
C GLY A 121 -15.86 -2.62 -5.63
N HIS A 122 -15.98 -1.30 -5.84
CA HIS A 122 -15.28 -0.64 -6.93
C HIS A 122 -13.76 -0.71 -6.74
N ILE A 123 -13.05 -1.13 -7.80
CA ILE A 123 -11.58 -1.07 -7.91
C ILE A 123 -11.24 -0.05 -9.00
N GLY A 124 -10.53 1.02 -8.61
CA GLY A 124 -10.17 2.13 -9.49
C GLY A 124 -9.26 1.70 -10.64
N ALA A 125 -9.30 2.44 -11.76
CA ALA A 125 -8.59 2.07 -12.99
C ALA A 125 -7.07 1.92 -12.79
N ARG A 126 -6.45 2.75 -11.94
CA ARG A 126 -5.02 2.66 -11.59
C ARG A 126 -4.69 1.36 -10.86
N VAL A 127 -5.52 0.98 -9.88
CA VAL A 127 -5.35 -0.28 -9.13
C VAL A 127 -5.51 -1.47 -10.07
N ARG A 128 -6.45 -1.43 -11.01
CA ARG A 128 -6.58 -2.46 -12.06
C ARG A 128 -5.33 -2.59 -12.91
N ARG A 129 -4.73 -1.47 -13.36
CA ARG A 129 -3.47 -1.49 -14.11
C ARG A 129 -2.32 -2.09 -13.29
N ILE A 130 -2.21 -1.74 -12.00
CA ILE A 130 -1.23 -2.38 -11.10
C ILE A 130 -1.45 -3.89 -11.06
N ILE A 131 -2.68 -4.35 -10.85
CA ILE A 131 -2.99 -5.80 -10.79
C ILE A 131 -2.66 -6.51 -12.12
N GLN A 132 -2.88 -5.86 -13.26
CA GLN A 132 -2.60 -6.43 -14.58
C GLN A 132 -1.11 -6.54 -14.90
N HIS A 133 -0.28 -5.65 -14.36
CA HIS A 133 1.14 -5.56 -14.70
C HIS A 133 2.10 -6.01 -13.57
N ALA A 134 1.61 -6.17 -12.34
CA ALA A 134 2.40 -6.66 -11.23
C ALA A 134 2.79 -8.14 -11.43
N ARG A 135 4.06 -8.45 -11.18
CA ARG A 135 4.57 -9.84 -11.13
C ARG A 135 4.45 -10.49 -9.74
N PHE A 136 3.88 -9.76 -8.80
CA PHE A 136 3.70 -10.16 -7.41
C PHE A 136 2.22 -10.06 -7.02
N PRO A 137 1.75 -10.81 -6.02
CA PRO A 137 0.38 -10.68 -5.53
C PRO A 137 0.11 -9.30 -4.92
N VAL A 138 -1.08 -8.76 -5.24
CA VAL A 138 -1.56 -7.48 -4.70
C VAL A 138 -2.62 -7.76 -3.64
N LEU A 139 -2.34 -7.40 -2.39
CA LEU A 139 -3.28 -7.44 -1.28
C LEU A 139 -4.21 -6.22 -1.37
N ILE A 140 -5.48 -6.46 -1.68
CA ILE A 140 -6.53 -5.44 -1.64
C ILE A 140 -7.23 -5.51 -0.28
N THR A 141 -7.16 -4.44 0.49
CA THR A 141 -7.67 -4.41 1.87
C THR A 141 -9.14 -4.00 1.96
N SER A 142 -9.81 -4.46 3.03
CA SER A 142 -11.07 -3.89 3.49
C SER A 142 -10.83 -2.51 4.13
N PRO A 143 -11.83 -1.61 4.16
CA PRO A 143 -11.69 -0.31 4.83
C PRO A 143 -11.45 -0.40 6.34
N VAL A 144 -11.83 -1.53 6.94
CA VAL A 144 -11.73 -1.78 8.38
C VAL A 144 -11.03 -3.11 8.55
N PHE A 145 -10.05 -3.17 9.44
CA PHE A 145 -9.29 -4.35 9.77
C PHE A 145 -10.17 -5.38 10.46
N LYS A 146 -10.11 -6.62 9.98
CA LYS A 146 -10.67 -7.79 10.69
C LYS A 146 -9.75 -9.00 10.46
N PRO A 147 -9.32 -9.70 11.51
CA PRO A 147 -8.60 -10.96 11.36
C PRO A 147 -9.38 -11.96 10.52
N TRP A 148 -8.68 -12.64 9.60
CA TRP A 148 -9.31 -13.65 8.75
C TRP A 148 -9.60 -14.91 9.54
N LYS A 149 -10.81 -15.47 9.33
CA LYS A 149 -11.22 -16.76 9.94
C LYS A 149 -11.22 -17.90 8.93
N ARG A 150 -11.38 -17.59 7.64
CA ARG A 150 -11.51 -18.54 6.53
C ARG A 150 -10.97 -17.90 5.26
N ILE A 151 -10.51 -18.73 4.33
CA ILE A 151 -10.01 -18.32 3.02
C ILE A 151 -10.86 -19.03 1.96
N ALA A 152 -11.36 -18.28 0.98
CA ALA A 152 -11.99 -18.82 -0.22
C ALA A 152 -11.05 -18.60 -1.40
N VAL A 153 -10.81 -19.65 -2.18
CA VAL A 153 -9.95 -19.61 -3.36
C VAL A 153 -10.83 -19.77 -4.59
N LEU A 154 -10.83 -18.78 -5.48
CA LEU A 154 -11.45 -18.88 -6.79
C LEU A 154 -10.37 -19.32 -7.78
N PHE A 155 -10.58 -20.46 -8.42
CA PHE A 155 -9.71 -21.01 -9.44
C PHE A 155 -10.51 -21.24 -10.73
N GLY A 156 -9.88 -21.04 -11.88
CA GLY A 156 -10.49 -21.13 -13.21
C GLY A 156 -9.51 -20.81 -14.32
#